data_AF-A0A2T6DS84-F1
#
_entry.id   AF-A0A2T6DS84-F1
#
_cell.length_a   1.000
_cell.length_b   1.000
_cell.length_c   1.000
_cell.angle_alpha   90.00
_cell.angle_beta   90.00
_cell.angle_gamma   90.00
#
_symmetry.space_group_name_H-M   'P 1'
#
loop_
_entity.id
_entity.type
_entity.pdbx_description
1 polymer ?
#
loop_
_entity_poly.entity_id
_entity_poly.type
_entity_poly.pdbx_seq_one_letter_code
_entity_poly.pdbx_strand_id
1 'polypeptide(L)'
;MGIEGWARIVDVQHFPEIKAGKGNLITSTFTRFSSSLLIIRVDEQPEPVQVTTSHVIFSVTRNDWVQASQLQVGEFLRTSTGSSRITSLQALSGTYQVYNLEVEGAHTYFVGVERILVHNTCTLAANKAAGKAWEMKMAASHLPGMKVAPQVTLRVSTPTGAVDTRVDELVRVGPGKYLIGEGKASLTANLTKNQAIAFPLLANGAVAEVRGNNANAMLGLVSGSKISIQTVIIVRPSGVEVQ
;
A
#
# COMPACT_ATOMS: atom_id res chain seq x y z
N MET A 1 10.42 7.36 1.37
CA MET A 1 11.05 8.47 2.13
C MET A 1 12.45 8.58 1.59
N GLY A 2 12.90 9.76 1.20
CA GLY A 2 14.31 10.04 0.94
C GLY A 2 14.78 10.99 2.02
N ILE A 3 15.90 10.70 2.67
CA ILE A 3 16.66 11.77 3.30
C ILE A 3 17.00 12.74 2.17
N GLU A 4 16.62 14.00 2.31
CA GLU A 4 16.90 15.03 1.32
C GLU A 4 17.90 16.04 1.90
N GLY A 5 18.92 16.36 1.12
CA GLY A 5 19.96 17.31 1.50
C GLY A 5 21.34 16.67 1.64
N TRP A 6 22.29 17.48 2.07
CA TRP A 6 23.68 17.08 2.22
C TRP A 6 23.87 16.19 3.46
N ALA A 7 24.58 15.09 3.28
CA ALA A 7 24.97 14.19 4.36
C ALA A 7 26.49 14.06 4.43
N ARG A 8 26.99 13.83 5.64
CA ARG A 8 28.39 13.44 5.86
C ARG A 8 28.47 11.94 5.96
N ILE A 9 29.24 11.32 5.08
CA ILE A 9 29.61 9.91 5.23
C ILE A 9 30.57 9.82 6.42
N VAL A 10 30.14 9.13 7.47
CA VAL A 10 30.94 8.96 8.70
C VAL A 10 31.70 7.64 8.71
N ASP A 11 31.24 6.65 7.95
CA ASP A 11 31.83 5.32 7.87
C ASP A 11 31.36 4.61 6.59
N VAL A 12 32.20 3.74 6.02
CA VAL A 12 31.88 2.86 4.89
C VAL A 12 32.50 1.50 5.19
N GLN A 13 31.65 0.50 5.40
CA GLN A 13 32.06 -0.85 5.74
C GLN A 13 31.78 -1.82 4.58
N HIS A 14 32.44 -2.98 4.61
CA HIS A 14 32.12 -4.07 3.68
C HIS A 14 30.67 -4.54 3.90
N PHE A 15 29.94 -4.75 2.82
CA PHE A 15 28.57 -5.21 2.87
C PHE A 15 28.52 -6.66 3.38
N PRO A 16 27.84 -6.95 4.51
CA PRO A 16 27.79 -8.30 5.05
C PRO A 16 26.95 -9.21 4.15
N GLU A 17 27.21 -10.52 4.19
CA GLU A 17 26.35 -11.50 3.54
C GLU A 17 24.95 -11.47 4.16
N ILE A 18 23.93 -11.19 3.35
CA ILE A 18 22.53 -11.27 3.78
C ILE A 18 22.10 -12.73 3.77
N LYS A 19 21.87 -13.28 4.96
CA LYS A 19 21.32 -14.64 5.10
C LYS A 19 19.89 -14.68 4.54
N ALA A 20 19.58 -15.73 3.79
CA ALA A 20 18.22 -16.01 3.36
C ALA A 20 17.30 -16.22 4.57
N GLY A 21 16.09 -15.67 4.51
CA GLY A 21 15.12 -15.73 5.60
C GLY A 21 13.70 -15.40 5.13
N LYS A 22 12.73 -15.51 6.03
CA LYS A 22 11.35 -15.08 5.76
C LYS A 22 11.23 -13.57 5.96
N GLY A 23 10.61 -12.89 5.00
CA GLY A 23 10.40 -11.45 5.02
C GLY A 23 11.29 -10.73 4.02
N ASN A 24 11.18 -9.40 4.01
CA ASN A 24 11.91 -8.54 3.09
C ASN A 24 13.12 -7.91 3.81
N LEU A 25 14.15 -7.57 3.06
CA LEU A 25 15.37 -6.96 3.57
C LEU A 25 15.07 -5.58 4.20
N ILE A 26 15.71 -5.27 5.34
CA ILE A 26 15.77 -3.89 5.84
C ILE A 26 16.91 -3.19 5.12
N THR A 27 16.59 -2.19 4.30
CA THR A 27 17.57 -1.47 3.47
C THR A 27 18.11 -0.22 4.15
N SER A 28 17.37 0.32 5.12
CA SER A 28 17.78 1.52 5.87
C SER A 28 17.12 1.57 7.24
N THR A 29 17.77 2.23 8.19
CA THR A 29 17.20 2.59 9.49
C THR A 29 17.39 4.08 9.74
N PHE A 30 16.44 4.68 10.45
CA PHE A 30 16.42 6.10 10.74
C PHE A 30 16.18 6.30 12.22
N THR A 31 16.87 7.27 12.80
CA THR A 31 16.61 7.75 14.16
C THR A 31 16.33 9.25 14.10
N ARG A 32 15.36 9.71 14.88
CA ARG A 32 15.09 11.14 15.07
C ARG A 32 14.48 11.39 16.44
N PHE A 33 14.37 12.65 16.83
CA PHE A 33 13.60 13.05 17.99
C PHE A 33 12.17 13.46 17.59
N SER A 34 11.19 13.09 18.41
CA SER A 34 9.79 13.51 18.32
C SER A 34 9.35 14.13 19.62
N SER A 35 8.55 15.20 19.56
CA SER A 35 7.97 15.86 20.74
C SER A 35 6.63 15.25 21.18
N SER A 36 6.08 14.33 20.37
CA SER A 36 4.73 13.80 20.53
C SER A 36 4.69 12.32 20.20
N LEU A 37 4.22 11.53 21.16
CA LEU A 37 3.94 10.11 21.04
C LEU A 37 2.48 9.81 21.41
N LEU A 38 2.02 8.64 20.97
CA LEU A 38 0.79 8.01 21.38
C LEU A 38 1.11 6.60 21.86
N ILE A 39 0.70 6.29 23.09
CA ILE A 39 0.66 4.94 23.65
C ILE A 39 -0.68 4.33 23.26
N ILE A 40 -0.64 3.20 22.55
CA ILE A 40 -1.79 2.43 22.11
C ILE A 40 -1.79 1.10 22.86
N ARG A 41 -2.86 0.81 23.60
CA ARG A 41 -3.12 -0.52 24.17
C ARG A 41 -4.20 -1.22 23.37
N VAL A 42 -4.03 -2.51 23.16
CA VAL A 42 -4.98 -3.36 22.45
C VAL A 42 -5.35 -4.59 23.31
N ASP A 43 -6.42 -5.29 22.92
CA ASP A 43 -6.92 -6.46 23.66
C ASP A 43 -5.87 -7.58 23.79
N GLU A 44 -5.94 -8.30 24.93
CA GLU A 44 -5.21 -9.55 25.24
C GLU A 44 -3.69 -9.42 25.36
N GLN A 45 -3.18 -8.20 25.55
CA GLN A 45 -1.77 -7.91 25.34
C GLN A 45 -1.15 -7.05 26.44
N PRO A 46 0.01 -7.45 26.98
CA PRO A 46 0.57 -6.81 28.17
C PRO A 46 1.25 -5.47 27.86
N GLU A 47 1.91 -5.36 26.70
CA GLU A 47 2.76 -4.22 26.37
C GLU A 47 2.09 -3.28 25.35
N PRO A 48 2.06 -1.96 25.61
CA PRO A 48 1.53 -1.02 24.64
C PRO A 48 2.49 -0.83 23.48
N VAL A 49 1.95 -0.43 22.32
CA VAL A 49 2.76 0.12 21.23
C VAL A 49 2.88 1.63 21.39
N GLN A 50 4.10 2.14 21.29
CA GLN A 50 4.38 3.57 21.28
C GLN A 50 4.73 4.03 19.87
N VAL A 51 3.98 4.99 19.35
CA VAL A 51 4.18 5.54 18.01
C VAL A 51 4.19 7.06 18.04
N THR A 52 4.79 7.70 17.05
CA THR A 52 4.55 9.13 16.84
C THR A 52 3.08 9.38 16.49
N THR A 53 2.52 10.50 16.95
CA THR A 53 1.11 10.84 16.69
C THR A 53 0.78 10.98 15.20
N SER A 54 1.76 11.29 14.36
CA SER A 54 1.58 11.39 12.91
C SER A 54 1.73 10.04 12.18
N HIS A 55 2.25 9.01 12.85
CA HIS A 55 2.51 7.71 12.22
C HIS A 55 1.22 7.08 11.71
N VAL A 56 1.32 6.33 10.62
CA VAL A 56 0.15 5.83 9.91
C VAL A 56 -0.04 4.34 10.18
N ILE A 57 -1.22 3.98 10.70
CA ILE A 57 -1.58 2.63 11.14
C ILE A 57 -2.80 2.17 10.34
N PHE A 58 -2.84 0.89 9.96
CA PHE A 58 -4.00 0.36 9.24
C PHE A 58 -5.15 0.04 10.21
N SER A 59 -6.26 0.79 10.11
CA SER A 59 -7.50 0.53 10.84
C SER A 59 -8.37 -0.42 10.02
N VAL A 60 -8.63 -1.61 10.57
CA VAL A 60 -9.58 -2.57 10.01
C VAL A 60 -11.00 -2.02 10.10
N THR A 61 -11.34 -1.31 11.19
CA THR A 61 -12.66 -0.67 11.35
C THR A 61 -12.97 0.30 10.22
N ARG A 62 -11.98 1.12 9.83
CA ARG A 62 -12.15 2.10 8.74
C ARG A 62 -11.78 1.55 7.37
N ASN A 63 -11.17 0.35 7.33
CA ASN A 63 -10.55 -0.24 6.14
C ASN A 63 -9.64 0.76 5.39
N ASP A 64 -8.86 1.53 6.16
CA ASP A 64 -8.00 2.59 5.63
C ASP A 64 -6.79 2.80 6.55
N TRP A 65 -5.80 3.48 6.01
CA TRP A 65 -4.65 4.01 6.72
C TRP A 65 -5.05 5.26 7.51
N VAL A 66 -4.80 5.26 8.81
CA VAL A 66 -5.23 6.32 9.74
C VAL A 66 -4.00 6.84 10.50
N GLN A 67 -3.90 8.15 10.68
CA GLN A 67 -2.88 8.70 11.58
C GLN A 67 -3.17 8.25 13.01
N ALA A 68 -2.12 7.91 13.76
CA ALA A 68 -2.25 7.43 15.13
C ALA A 68 -3.09 8.39 15.99
N SER A 69 -2.89 9.70 15.86
CA SER A 69 -3.65 10.75 16.56
C SER A 69 -5.16 10.77 16.28
N GLN A 70 -5.60 10.15 15.18
CA GLN A 70 -6.99 10.11 14.75
C GLN A 70 -7.69 8.80 15.11
N LEU A 71 -6.96 7.82 15.66
CA LEU A 71 -7.53 6.57 16.13
C LEU A 71 -8.45 6.81 17.33
N GLN A 72 -9.46 5.96 17.47
CA GLN A 72 -10.42 5.98 18.56
C GLN A 72 -10.39 4.65 19.33
N VAL A 73 -10.64 4.72 20.63
CA VAL A 73 -10.85 3.52 21.45
C VAL A 73 -12.03 2.73 20.88
N GLY A 74 -11.89 1.41 20.80
CA GLY A 74 -12.87 0.50 20.18
C GLY A 74 -12.60 0.19 18.71
N GLU A 75 -11.72 0.91 18.01
CA GLU A 75 -11.31 0.53 16.65
C GLU A 75 -10.45 -0.74 16.64
N PHE A 76 -10.55 -1.50 15.55
CA PHE A 76 -9.72 -2.68 15.29
C PHE A 76 -8.54 -2.30 14.41
N LEU A 77 -7.34 -2.63 14.86
CA LEU A 77 -6.09 -2.47 14.10
C LEU A 77 -5.69 -3.80 13.45
N ARG A 78 -5.08 -3.73 12.26
CA ARG A 78 -4.53 -4.93 11.60
C ARG A 78 -3.30 -5.42 12.37
N THR A 79 -3.29 -6.69 12.73
CA THR A 79 -2.13 -7.38 13.29
C THR A 79 -1.64 -8.48 12.36
N SER A 80 -0.46 -9.04 12.63
CA SER A 80 0.06 -10.18 11.83
C SER A 80 -0.81 -11.45 11.90
N THR A 81 -1.66 -11.59 12.92
CA THR A 81 -2.53 -12.76 13.13
C THR A 81 -4.01 -12.49 12.84
N GLY A 82 -4.39 -11.24 12.55
CA GLY A 82 -5.78 -10.88 12.33
C GLY A 82 -6.03 -9.41 12.62
N SER A 83 -6.71 -9.13 13.72
CA SER A 83 -6.95 -7.77 14.20
C SER A 83 -7.07 -7.74 15.72
N SER A 84 -6.69 -6.63 16.34
CA SER A 84 -6.90 -6.41 17.78
C SER A 84 -7.58 -5.06 18.04
N ARG A 85 -8.44 -5.00 19.04
CA ARG A 85 -9.24 -3.81 19.36
C ARG A 85 -8.45 -2.88 20.27
N ILE A 86 -8.49 -1.58 20.01
CA ILE A 86 -7.90 -0.55 20.86
C ILE A 86 -8.68 -0.45 22.17
N THR A 87 -8.00 -0.65 23.29
CA THR A 87 -8.57 -0.56 24.64
C THR A 87 -8.27 0.79 25.31
N SER A 88 -7.14 1.42 24.95
CA SER A 88 -6.75 2.71 25.50
C SER A 88 -5.81 3.46 24.56
N LEU A 89 -5.93 4.78 24.59
CA LEU A 89 -5.06 5.72 23.90
C LEU A 89 -4.57 6.76 24.90
N GLN A 90 -3.26 6.96 24.98
CA GLN A 90 -2.66 7.98 25.85
C GLN A 90 -1.63 8.79 25.08
N ALA A 91 -1.88 10.09 24.93
CA ALA A 91 -0.91 11.01 24.34
C ALA A 91 0.21 11.30 25.34
N LEU A 92 1.44 11.30 24.84
CA LEU A 92 2.63 11.70 25.60
C LEU A 92 3.32 12.87 24.90
N SER A 93 3.67 13.88 25.69
CA SER A 93 4.46 15.03 25.28
C SER A 93 5.81 15.00 25.97
N GLY A 94 6.86 15.30 25.22
CA GLY A 94 8.24 15.22 25.68
C GLY A 94 9.17 14.90 24.52
N THR A 95 10.48 14.96 24.75
CA THR A 95 11.47 14.65 23.70
C THR A 95 11.81 13.18 23.73
N TYR A 96 11.35 12.44 22.72
CA TYR A 96 11.56 11.00 22.61
C TYR A 96 12.40 10.68 21.38
N GLN A 97 13.39 9.82 21.54
CA GLN A 97 14.08 9.21 20.41
C GLN A 97 13.16 8.16 19.79
N VAL A 98 12.94 8.25 18.48
CA VAL A 98 12.10 7.32 17.72
C VAL A 98 12.86 6.75 16.54
N TYR A 99 12.49 5.54 16.17
CA TYR A 99 13.13 4.76 15.12
C TYR A 99 12.17 4.50 13.97
N ASN A 100 12.71 4.41 12.76
CA ASN A 100 12.00 4.00 11.56
C ASN A 100 12.92 3.11 10.71
N LEU A 101 12.36 2.31 9.82
CA LEU A 101 13.11 1.41 8.96
C LEU A 101 12.50 1.36 7.56
N GLU A 102 13.35 1.19 6.56
CA GLU A 102 12.91 0.92 5.20
C GLU A 102 13.02 -0.56 4.89
N VAL A 103 11.92 -1.11 4.42
CA VAL A 103 11.82 -2.52 4.02
C VAL A 103 11.80 -2.57 2.50
N GLU A 104 12.66 -3.40 1.93
CA GLU A 104 12.72 -3.65 0.50
C GLU A 104 11.34 -4.08 -0.01
N GLY A 105 10.81 -3.34 -0.99
CA GLY A 105 9.56 -3.72 -1.63
C GLY A 105 8.29 -3.62 -0.82
N ALA A 106 8.37 -3.17 0.43
CA ALA A 106 7.22 -2.98 1.28
C ALA A 106 7.34 -1.64 2.00
N HIS A 107 6.36 -0.78 1.81
CA HIS A 107 6.23 0.45 2.60
C HIS A 107 5.44 0.23 3.88
N THR A 108 5.39 -1.02 4.36
CA THR A 108 4.64 -1.42 5.54
C THR A 108 5.39 -2.49 6.31
N TYR A 109 5.32 -2.46 7.62
CA TYR A 109 5.89 -3.47 8.48
C TYR A 109 5.07 -3.61 9.77
N PHE A 110 5.35 -4.67 10.52
CA PHE A 110 4.69 -4.93 11.80
C PHE A 110 5.57 -4.45 12.95
N VAL A 111 4.97 -3.76 13.93
CA VAL A 111 5.69 -3.22 15.11
C VAL A 111 5.13 -3.72 16.43
N GLY A 112 6.00 -3.75 17.43
CA GLY A 112 5.67 -4.15 18.80
C GLY A 112 5.42 -5.64 18.95
N VAL A 113 5.18 -6.06 20.19
CA VAL A 113 4.75 -7.44 20.51
C VAL A 113 3.46 -7.78 19.77
N GLU A 114 2.59 -6.79 19.64
CA GLU A 114 1.32 -6.83 18.91
C GLU A 114 1.41 -7.13 17.44
N ARG A 115 2.59 -6.85 16.85
CA ARG A 115 2.79 -6.88 15.40
C ARG A 115 1.66 -6.12 14.71
N ILE A 116 1.46 -4.86 15.09
CA ILE A 116 0.49 -3.95 14.46
C ILE A 116 1.05 -3.48 13.12
N LEU A 117 0.22 -3.50 12.06
CA LEU A 117 0.61 -3.09 10.72
C LEU A 117 0.69 -1.57 10.63
N VAL A 118 1.89 -1.07 10.33
CA VAL A 118 2.15 0.36 10.16
C VAL A 118 2.74 0.63 8.79
N HIS A 119 2.61 1.88 8.34
CA HIS A 119 3.22 2.36 7.12
C HIS A 119 4.56 3.04 7.42
N ASN A 120 5.55 2.82 6.56
CA ASN A 120 6.90 3.32 6.71
C ASN A 120 6.95 4.86 6.75
N THR A 121 6.04 5.56 6.08
CA THR A 121 6.06 7.03 6.08
C THR A 121 5.25 7.64 7.23
N CYS A 122 5.80 8.71 7.81
CA CYS A 122 5.29 9.39 9.00
C CYS A 122 4.07 10.29 8.79
N THR A 123 3.48 10.41 7.59
CA THR A 123 2.22 11.16 7.36
C THR A 123 1.38 10.58 6.22
N LEU A 124 0.05 10.68 6.35
CA LEU A 124 -0.91 10.27 5.31
C LEU A 124 -0.79 11.11 4.02
N ALA A 125 -0.49 12.40 4.14
CA ALA A 125 -0.34 13.27 2.97
C ALA A 125 0.89 12.86 2.14
N ALA A 126 2.01 12.55 2.81
CA ALA A 126 3.19 12.04 2.14
C ALA A 126 2.95 10.64 1.53
N ASN A 127 2.17 9.77 2.17
CA ASN A 127 1.76 8.48 1.59
C ASN A 127 0.97 8.63 0.29
N LYS A 128 -0.07 9.46 0.32
CA LYS A 128 -0.91 9.70 -0.86
C LYS A 128 -0.11 10.37 -1.97
N ALA A 129 0.76 11.34 -1.64
CA ALA A 129 1.60 12.01 -2.62
C ALA A 129 2.66 11.09 -3.23
N ALA A 130 3.33 10.26 -2.41
CA ALA A 130 4.34 9.32 -2.89
C ALA A 130 3.72 8.22 -3.76
N GLY A 131 2.59 7.64 -3.34
CA GLY A 131 1.84 6.66 -4.14
C GLY A 131 1.42 7.25 -5.49
N LYS A 132 0.79 8.44 -5.47
CA LYS A 132 0.37 9.13 -6.70
C LYS A 132 1.55 9.50 -7.61
N ALA A 133 2.66 9.97 -7.05
CA ALA A 133 3.85 10.34 -7.84
C ALA A 133 4.50 9.11 -8.49
N TRP A 134 4.49 7.97 -7.81
CA TRP A 134 4.97 6.72 -8.35
C TRP A 134 4.03 6.18 -9.44
N GLU A 135 2.72 6.13 -9.20
CA GLU A 135 1.71 5.78 -10.22
C GLU A 135 1.88 6.65 -11.48
N MET A 136 1.96 7.98 -11.33
CA MET A 136 2.15 8.88 -12.48
C MET A 136 3.45 8.62 -13.24
N LYS A 137 4.57 8.29 -12.55
CA LYS A 137 5.83 7.91 -13.22
C LYS A 137 5.73 6.57 -13.92
N MET A 138 4.98 5.63 -13.37
CA MET A 138 4.75 4.29 -13.93
C MET A 138 3.89 4.37 -15.20
N ALA A 139 2.79 5.11 -15.16
CA ALA A 139 1.95 5.39 -16.32
C ALA A 139 2.75 6.07 -17.44
N ALA A 140 3.51 7.11 -17.10
CA ALA A 140 4.26 7.90 -18.08
C ALA A 140 5.36 7.11 -18.79
N SER A 141 5.95 6.10 -18.12
CA SER A 141 7.05 5.31 -18.68
C SER A 141 6.58 4.17 -19.60
N HIS A 142 5.43 3.56 -19.33
CA HIS A 142 4.98 2.37 -20.07
C HIS A 142 3.71 2.58 -20.91
N LEU A 143 2.98 3.69 -20.72
CA LEU A 143 1.71 3.98 -21.38
C LEU A 143 1.60 5.45 -21.84
N PRO A 144 2.57 5.97 -22.62
CA PRO A 144 2.61 7.39 -22.98
C PRO A 144 1.41 7.80 -23.84
N GLY A 145 0.76 8.91 -23.47
CA GLY A 145 -0.33 9.53 -24.24
C GLY A 145 -1.69 8.84 -24.16
N MET A 146 -1.82 7.77 -23.36
CA MET A 146 -3.08 7.04 -23.21
C MET A 146 -4.02 7.72 -22.20
N LYS A 147 -5.34 7.53 -22.37
CA LYS A 147 -6.32 7.94 -21.35
C LYS A 147 -6.34 6.91 -20.22
N VAL A 148 -5.96 7.36 -19.02
CA VAL A 148 -5.84 6.52 -17.83
C VAL A 148 -6.84 6.97 -16.77
N ALA A 149 -7.61 6.04 -16.22
CA ALA A 149 -8.32 6.23 -14.97
C ALA A 149 -7.57 5.54 -13.84
N PRO A 150 -7.11 6.28 -12.82
CA PRO A 150 -6.41 5.67 -11.71
C PRO A 150 -7.40 4.98 -10.77
N GLN A 151 -6.91 3.95 -10.09
CA GLN A 151 -7.47 3.44 -8.84
C GLN A 151 -8.93 2.98 -8.99
N VAL A 152 -9.21 2.21 -10.04
CA VAL A 152 -10.55 1.76 -10.43
C VAL A 152 -10.88 0.43 -9.75
N THR A 153 -12.09 0.29 -9.21
CA THR A 153 -12.57 -1.00 -8.70
C THR A 153 -13.35 -1.73 -9.77
N LEU A 154 -13.02 -3.00 -9.99
CA LEU A 154 -13.65 -3.90 -10.95
C LEU A 154 -14.26 -5.07 -10.19
N ARG A 155 -15.53 -5.35 -10.47
CA ARG A 155 -16.18 -6.60 -10.08
C ARG A 155 -16.01 -7.61 -11.20
N VAL A 156 -15.46 -8.78 -10.87
CA VAL A 156 -15.19 -9.86 -11.82
C VAL A 156 -15.97 -11.09 -11.39
N SER A 157 -16.82 -11.62 -12.27
CA SER A 157 -17.53 -12.86 -12.02
C SER A 157 -16.56 -14.03 -11.98
N THR A 158 -16.76 -14.93 -11.03
CA THR A 158 -16.02 -16.19 -10.90
C THR A 158 -17.01 -17.37 -11.01
N PRO A 159 -16.54 -18.60 -11.26
CA PRO A 159 -17.43 -19.77 -11.28
C PRO A 159 -18.23 -19.97 -9.98
N THR A 160 -17.72 -19.46 -8.86
CA THR A 160 -18.31 -19.63 -7.51
C THR A 160 -18.93 -18.34 -6.96
N GLY A 161 -18.97 -17.25 -7.73
CA GLY A 161 -19.49 -15.97 -7.26
C GLY A 161 -18.90 -14.78 -8.00
N ALA A 162 -18.39 -13.81 -7.26
CA ALA A 162 -17.68 -12.66 -7.82
C ALA A 162 -16.61 -12.16 -6.84
N VAL A 163 -15.57 -11.53 -7.38
CA VAL A 163 -14.53 -10.85 -6.60
C VAL A 163 -14.44 -9.40 -7.01
N ASP A 164 -14.29 -8.52 -6.02
CA ASP A 164 -13.98 -7.12 -6.27
C ASP A 164 -12.46 -6.94 -6.15
N THR A 165 -11.85 -6.44 -7.21
CA THR A 165 -10.42 -6.10 -7.24
C THR A 165 -10.26 -4.63 -7.58
N ARG A 166 -9.31 -3.97 -6.94
CA ARG A 166 -8.91 -2.62 -7.30
C ARG A 166 -7.64 -2.72 -8.15
N VAL A 167 -7.64 -1.95 -9.24
CA VAL A 167 -6.52 -1.82 -10.15
C VAL A 167 -5.95 -0.42 -10.05
N ASP A 168 -4.63 -0.31 -10.16
CA ASP A 168 -3.96 0.99 -10.08
C ASP A 168 -4.29 1.86 -11.29
N GLU A 169 -4.36 1.27 -12.49
CA GLU A 169 -4.66 1.97 -13.72
C GLU A 169 -5.60 1.15 -14.61
N LEU A 170 -6.68 1.79 -15.07
CA LEU A 170 -7.48 1.31 -16.19
C LEU A 170 -7.24 2.21 -17.39
N VAL A 171 -6.87 1.62 -18.51
CA VAL A 171 -6.33 2.39 -19.64
C VAL A 171 -7.12 2.04 -20.89
N ARG A 172 -7.64 3.05 -21.59
CA ARG A 172 -8.33 2.82 -22.86
C ARG A 172 -7.33 2.77 -24.00
N VAL A 173 -7.26 1.63 -24.68
CA VAL A 173 -6.41 1.42 -25.86
C VAL A 173 -7.18 1.41 -27.18
N GLY A 174 -8.51 1.40 -27.12
CA GLY A 174 -9.38 1.50 -28.29
C GLY A 174 -10.84 1.55 -27.89
N PRO A 175 -11.78 1.65 -28.86
CA PRO A 175 -13.21 1.62 -28.57
C PRO A 175 -13.60 0.34 -27.83
N GLY A 176 -14.06 0.47 -26.59
CA GLY A 176 -14.47 -0.65 -25.74
C GLY A 176 -13.34 -1.58 -25.26
N LYS A 177 -12.07 -1.28 -25.60
CA LYS A 177 -10.90 -2.09 -25.25
C LYS A 177 -10.06 -1.41 -24.19
N TYR A 178 -9.78 -2.14 -23.12
CA TYR A 178 -9.02 -1.65 -21.98
C TYR A 178 -7.87 -2.57 -21.62
N LEU A 179 -6.81 -2.02 -21.06
CA LEU A 179 -5.79 -2.78 -20.35
C LEU A 179 -5.76 -2.35 -18.89
N ILE A 180 -5.23 -3.22 -18.04
CA ILE A 180 -4.96 -2.93 -16.64
C ILE A 180 -3.45 -2.68 -16.49
N GLY A 181 -3.11 -1.56 -15.86
CA GLY A 181 -1.77 -1.33 -15.31
C GLY A 181 -1.82 -1.56 -13.80
N GLU A 182 -0.99 -2.47 -13.31
CA GLU A 182 -0.80 -2.73 -11.89
C GLU A 182 0.65 -2.47 -11.52
N GLY A 183 0.89 -1.60 -10.56
CA GLY A 183 2.21 -1.37 -10.04
C GLY A 183 2.53 -2.31 -8.89
N LYS A 184 3.77 -2.80 -8.83
CA LYS A 184 4.31 -3.45 -7.62
C LYS A 184 5.59 -2.78 -7.15
N ALA A 185 5.68 -2.58 -5.83
CA ALA A 185 6.79 -1.89 -5.19
C ALA A 185 8.10 -2.69 -5.16
N SER A 186 8.07 -4.01 -5.43
CA SER A 186 9.28 -4.83 -5.62
C SER A 186 9.15 -5.96 -6.63
N LEU A 187 10.31 -6.53 -6.93
CA LEU A 187 10.51 -7.80 -7.62
C LEU A 187 9.62 -8.91 -7.06
N THR A 188 9.44 -8.95 -5.74
CA THR A 188 8.79 -10.06 -5.02
C THR A 188 7.42 -9.71 -4.44
N ALA A 189 6.94 -8.47 -4.60
CA ALA A 189 5.65 -8.06 -4.04
C ALA A 189 4.51 -8.88 -4.67
N ASN A 190 3.79 -9.61 -3.83
CA ASN A 190 2.69 -10.48 -4.26
C ASN A 190 1.47 -9.67 -4.72
N LEU A 191 0.67 -10.26 -5.62
CA LEU A 191 -0.69 -9.80 -5.87
C LEU A 191 -1.53 -9.95 -4.59
N THR A 192 -2.53 -9.09 -4.41
CA THR A 192 -3.53 -9.32 -3.36
C THR A 192 -4.32 -10.59 -3.65
N LYS A 193 -4.98 -11.17 -2.64
CA LYS A 193 -5.81 -12.39 -2.82
C LYS A 193 -6.83 -12.24 -3.95
N ASN A 194 -7.47 -11.07 -4.06
CA ASN A 194 -8.48 -10.82 -5.08
C ASN A 194 -7.84 -10.56 -6.45
N GLN A 195 -6.68 -9.90 -6.52
CA GLN A 195 -5.93 -9.73 -7.78
C GLN A 195 -5.45 -11.07 -8.33
N ALA A 196 -4.95 -11.97 -7.48
CA ALA A 196 -4.51 -13.31 -7.88
C ALA A 196 -5.64 -14.17 -8.47
N ILE A 197 -6.90 -13.88 -8.13
CA ILE A 197 -8.09 -14.52 -8.71
C ILE A 197 -8.55 -13.78 -9.97
N ALA A 198 -8.66 -12.46 -9.89
CA ALA A 198 -9.25 -11.63 -10.93
C ALA A 198 -8.37 -11.50 -12.18
N PHE A 199 -7.07 -11.27 -12.02
CA PHE A 199 -6.17 -10.97 -13.14
C PHE A 199 -6.08 -12.10 -14.17
N PRO A 200 -5.92 -13.38 -13.77
CA PRO A 200 -5.94 -14.48 -14.74
C PRO A 200 -7.28 -14.59 -15.48
N LEU A 201 -8.40 -14.33 -14.81
CA LEU A 201 -9.72 -14.36 -15.47
C LEU A 201 -9.86 -13.22 -16.48
N LEU A 202 -9.43 -12.01 -16.11
CA LEU A 202 -9.50 -10.83 -16.97
C LEU A 202 -8.56 -10.95 -18.19
N ALA A 203 -7.34 -11.47 -17.99
CA ALA A 203 -6.42 -11.77 -19.08
C ALA A 203 -6.99 -12.82 -20.06
N ASN A 204 -7.80 -13.75 -19.56
CA ASN A 204 -8.52 -14.74 -20.37
C ASN A 204 -9.91 -14.26 -20.84
N GLY A 205 -10.15 -12.95 -20.88
CA GLY A 205 -11.33 -12.36 -21.53
C GLY A 205 -12.59 -12.28 -20.67
N ALA A 206 -12.49 -12.49 -19.35
CA ALA A 206 -13.63 -12.25 -18.47
C ALA A 206 -14.11 -10.79 -18.55
N VAL A 207 -15.42 -10.60 -18.46
CA VAL A 207 -16.03 -9.26 -18.42
C VAL A 207 -15.92 -8.71 -17.00
N ALA A 208 -15.39 -7.50 -16.88
CA ALA A 208 -15.40 -6.74 -15.64
C ALA A 208 -16.57 -5.75 -15.62
N GLU A 209 -17.18 -5.57 -14.45
CA GLU A 209 -18.10 -4.47 -14.17
C GLU A 209 -17.35 -3.38 -13.38
N VAL A 210 -17.35 -2.16 -13.90
CA VAL A 210 -16.77 -0.99 -13.20
C VAL A 210 -17.61 -0.67 -11.97
N ARG A 211 -16.94 -0.40 -10.85
CA ARG A 211 -17.57 0.00 -9.59
C ARG A 211 -17.12 1.41 -9.19
N GLY A 212 -18.06 2.22 -8.74
CA GLY A 212 -17.81 3.61 -8.34
C GLY A 212 -17.57 4.54 -9.52
N ASN A 213 -16.97 5.70 -9.25
CA ASN A 213 -16.93 6.83 -10.19
C ASN A 213 -15.53 7.20 -10.69
N ASN A 214 -14.48 6.50 -10.25
CA ASN A 214 -13.09 6.86 -10.56
C ASN A 214 -12.76 6.80 -12.06
N ALA A 215 -13.47 5.97 -12.82
CA ALA A 215 -13.29 5.86 -14.27
C ALA A 215 -14.11 6.87 -15.09
N ASN A 216 -15.00 7.65 -14.46
CA ASN A 216 -15.95 8.48 -15.18
C ASN A 216 -15.28 9.67 -15.88
N ALA A 217 -14.52 10.47 -15.14
CA ALA A 217 -13.95 11.71 -15.68
C ALA A 217 -13.00 11.45 -16.87
N MET A 218 -12.18 10.40 -16.79
CA MET A 218 -11.15 10.13 -17.81
C MET A 218 -11.63 9.21 -18.92
N LEU A 219 -12.50 8.24 -18.61
CA LEU A 219 -12.93 7.20 -19.56
C LEU A 219 -14.43 7.25 -19.89
N GLY A 220 -15.22 8.08 -19.22
CA GLY A 220 -16.68 8.12 -19.40
C GLY A 220 -17.40 6.85 -18.90
N LEU A 221 -16.72 6.03 -18.08
CA LEU A 221 -17.31 4.80 -17.53
C LEU A 221 -18.04 5.12 -16.22
N VAL A 222 -19.29 4.67 -16.12
CA VAL A 222 -20.12 4.76 -14.90
C VAL A 222 -20.12 3.43 -14.15
N SER A 223 -20.43 3.45 -12.85
CA SER A 223 -20.65 2.20 -12.10
C SER A 223 -21.69 1.32 -12.81
N GLY A 224 -21.41 0.02 -12.93
CA GLY A 224 -22.22 -0.91 -13.73
C GLY A 224 -21.78 -1.05 -15.19
N SER A 225 -20.87 -0.19 -15.67
CA SER A 225 -20.33 -0.31 -17.03
C SER A 225 -19.57 -1.62 -17.19
N LYS A 226 -19.94 -2.42 -18.19
CA LYS A 226 -19.25 -3.67 -18.52
C LYS A 226 -18.13 -3.41 -19.52
N ILE A 227 -16.94 -3.92 -19.23
CA ILE A 227 -15.74 -3.72 -20.03
C ILE A 227 -15.00 -5.04 -20.25
N SER A 228 -14.32 -5.13 -21.39
CA SER A 228 -13.39 -6.22 -21.70
C SER A 228 -11.96 -5.76 -21.49
N ILE A 229 -11.20 -6.54 -20.74
CA ILE A 229 -9.77 -6.33 -20.54
C ILE A 229 -9.02 -7.15 -21.59
N GLN A 230 -8.09 -6.52 -22.28
CA GLN A 230 -7.26 -7.16 -23.31
C GLN A 230 -6.02 -7.81 -22.71
N THR A 231 -5.43 -7.18 -21.70
CA THR A 231 -4.24 -7.69 -21.01
C THR A 231 -4.12 -7.03 -19.64
N VAL A 232 -3.40 -7.69 -18.74
CA VAL A 232 -3.00 -7.15 -17.45
C VAL A 232 -1.48 -6.99 -17.47
N ILE A 233 -1.04 -5.75 -17.30
CA ILE A 233 0.37 -5.39 -17.23
C ILE A 233 0.74 -5.18 -15.77
N ILE A 234 1.67 -5.98 -15.26
CA ILE A 234 2.23 -5.83 -13.91
C ILE A 234 3.62 -5.21 -14.07
N VAL A 235 3.80 -4.03 -13.53
CA VAL A 235 5.08 -3.32 -13.61
C VAL A 235 5.79 -3.41 -12.27
N ARG A 236 7.01 -3.92 -12.29
CA ARG A 236 7.91 -4.09 -11.14
C ARG A 236 9.18 -3.26 -11.35
N PRO A 237 10.02 -3.07 -10.31
CA PRO A 237 11.31 -2.40 -10.49
C PRO A 237 12.26 -3.06 -11.50
N SER A 238 12.12 -4.37 -11.77
CA SER A 238 12.89 -5.09 -12.80
C SER A 238 12.38 -4.87 -14.23
N GLY A 239 11.19 -4.30 -14.41
CA GLY A 239 10.55 -4.15 -15.72
C GLY A 239 9.10 -4.61 -15.72
N VAL A 240 8.60 -4.88 -16.93
CA VAL A 240 7.19 -5.16 -17.21
C VAL A 240 6.93 -6.66 -17.37
N GLU A 241 5.94 -7.16 -16.63
CA GLU A 241 5.36 -8.50 -16.80
C GLU A 241 3.98 -8.35 -17.46
N VAL A 242 3.69 -9.18 -18.47
CA VAL A 242 2.41 -9.19 -19.18
C VAL A 242 1.72 -10.52 -18.90
N GLN A 243 0.48 -10.46 -18.43
CA GLN A 243 -0.40 -11.61 -18.23
C GLN A 243 -1.49 -11.68 -19.30
#